data_AF-A0A0G4H746-F1
#
_entry.id   AF-A0A0G4H746-F1
#
_cell.length_a   1.000
_cell.length_b   1.000
_cell.length_c   1.000
_cell.angle_alpha   90.00
_cell.angle_beta   90.00
_cell.angle_gamma   90.00
#
_symmetry.space_group_name_H-M   'P 1'
#
loop_
_entity.id
_entity.type
_entity.pdbx_description
1 polymer ?
#
loop_
_entity_poly.entity_id
_entity_poly.type
_entity_poly.pdbx_seq_one_letter_code
_entity_poly.pdbx_strand_id
1 'polypeptide(L)'
;MDEMELQTAVSEIRNLAESDQMVPEVLAEQCLFIELVLLEKGLSLEAFADFYAMHMLSYLLCDNLCEAKMLWMRMPERLRQRPLLSGVHKVLQALWRSERQNAFETLERIANAPPQDNVDAPIRKLSKLVADKQRQKAFELLSRAFSSISQEELAKLTGLPRDVAVESARGLGWTEEANGYLRPVLPAPVPPSVGVLEQLNSLTQDVAFLEQVDLQAMVKKEEESRVGGATGKGAGGGEERAHKPRTGVQGDAGGKGGGAGPMAGSAGGAHGKGPLDAVAFSVAATTRLLARLIPTLQVAVSSIDRIRAFADAVTTAFVSGFGAAWEEVIANPGVLRCAGLCEKQGRKKASHKGERHS
;
A
#
# COMPACT_ATOMS: atom_id res chain seq x y z
N MET A 1 -13.34 18.59 16.60
CA MET A 1 -12.12 18.27 17.36
C MET A 1 -11.53 19.52 17.96
N ASP A 2 -11.54 19.61 19.28
CA ASP A 2 -10.85 20.65 20.04
C ASP A 2 -9.35 20.33 20.19
N GLU A 3 -8.51 21.32 20.53
CA GLU A 3 -7.06 21.15 20.67
C GLU A 3 -6.69 20.01 21.64
N MET A 4 -7.47 19.84 22.71
CA MET A 4 -7.31 18.76 23.68
C MET A 4 -7.59 17.38 23.07
N GLU A 5 -8.64 17.24 22.25
CA GLU A 5 -8.96 15.99 21.57
C GLU A 5 -7.89 15.63 20.53
N LEU A 6 -7.25 16.63 19.93
CA LEU A 6 -6.17 16.41 18.98
C LEU A 6 -4.87 15.95 19.65
N GLN A 7 -4.56 16.50 20.82
CA GLN A 7 -3.47 15.98 21.66
C GLN A 7 -3.76 14.55 22.14
N THR A 8 -5.01 14.24 22.49
CA THR A 8 -5.43 12.87 22.78
C THR A 8 -5.23 11.95 21.58
N ALA A 9 -5.68 12.33 20.38
CA ALA A 9 -5.51 11.53 19.17
C ALA A 9 -4.03 11.30 18.81
N VAL A 10 -3.18 12.32 18.97
CA VAL A 10 -1.71 12.18 18.79
C VAL A 10 -1.12 11.22 19.81
N SER A 11 -1.59 11.25 21.07
CA SER A 11 -1.16 10.30 22.10
C SER A 11 -1.63 8.87 21.80
N GLU A 12 -2.81 8.69 21.23
CA GLU A 12 -3.31 7.39 20.79
C GLU A 12 -2.46 6.82 19.65
N ILE A 13 -2.09 7.64 18.67
CA ILE A 13 -1.16 7.25 17.60
C ILE A 13 0.21 6.88 18.17
N ARG A 14 0.71 7.64 19.15
CA ARG A 14 1.96 7.32 19.85
C ARG A 14 1.88 5.93 20.50
N ASN A 15 0.79 5.64 21.20
CA ASN A 15 0.57 4.33 21.82
C ASN A 15 0.43 3.21 20.76
N LEU A 16 -0.23 3.50 19.63
CA LEU A 16 -0.35 2.56 18.51
C LEU A 16 1.03 2.24 17.91
N ALA A 17 1.87 3.26 17.70
CA ALA A 17 3.23 3.10 17.20
C ALA A 17 4.13 2.34 18.18
N GLU A 18 3.87 2.42 19.48
CA GLU A 18 4.56 1.62 20.50
C GLU A 18 4.06 0.17 20.57
N SER A 19 2.83 -0.11 20.12
CA SER A 19 2.28 -1.47 20.11
C SER A 19 3.01 -2.40 19.13
N ASP A 20 3.02 -3.70 19.41
CA ASP A 20 3.64 -4.72 18.54
C ASP A 20 2.71 -5.21 17.41
N GLN A 21 1.42 -4.85 17.47
CA GLN A 21 0.42 -5.19 16.43
C GLN A 21 0.25 -4.08 15.37
N MET A 22 1.20 -3.15 15.31
CA MET A 22 1.13 -1.99 14.42
C MET A 22 1.22 -2.42 12.95
N VAL A 23 0.15 -2.13 12.21
CA VAL A 23 0.13 -2.21 10.73
C VAL A 23 0.58 -0.85 10.18
N PRO A 24 1.65 -0.78 9.38
CA PRO A 24 2.24 0.49 8.96
C PRO A 24 1.31 1.31 8.06
N GLU A 25 0.47 0.66 7.26
CA GLU A 25 -0.53 1.32 6.42
C GLU A 25 -1.57 2.05 7.26
N VAL A 26 -2.10 1.40 8.30
CA VAL A 26 -3.09 1.99 9.22
C VAL A 26 -2.51 3.19 9.95
N LEU A 27 -1.24 3.09 10.38
CA LEU A 27 -0.56 4.22 11.03
C LEU A 27 -0.43 5.42 10.08
N ALA A 28 -0.07 5.19 8.82
CA ALA A 28 0.05 6.27 7.83
C ALA A 28 -1.30 6.94 7.53
N GLU A 29 -2.39 6.16 7.45
CA GLU A 29 -3.75 6.68 7.25
C GLU A 29 -4.24 7.50 8.45
N GLN A 30 -4.01 7.03 9.68
CA GLN A 30 -4.37 7.77 10.89
C GLN A 30 -3.58 9.08 11.01
N CYS A 31 -2.28 9.06 10.72
CA CYS A 31 -1.48 10.28 10.67
C CYS A 31 -2.01 11.25 9.60
N LEU A 32 -2.37 10.77 8.42
CA LEU A 32 -2.96 11.62 7.38
C LEU A 32 -4.26 12.28 7.84
N PHE A 33 -5.14 11.54 8.51
CA PHE A 33 -6.39 12.07 9.04
C PHE A 33 -6.13 13.20 10.05
N ILE A 34 -5.21 13.01 11.00
CA ILE A 34 -4.87 14.05 11.97
C ILE A 34 -4.26 15.28 11.29
N GLU A 35 -3.41 15.09 10.28
CA GLU A 35 -2.83 16.20 9.52
C GLU A 35 -3.91 17.06 8.84
N LEU A 36 -4.94 16.43 8.28
CA LEU A 36 -6.07 17.14 7.67
C LEU A 36 -6.84 17.98 8.70
N VAL A 37 -7.11 17.41 9.88
CA VAL A 37 -7.78 18.13 10.97
C VAL A 37 -6.91 19.28 11.50
N LEU A 38 -5.59 19.08 11.60
CA LEU A 38 -4.64 20.12 11.98
C LEU A 38 -4.67 21.32 11.03
N LEU A 39 -4.70 21.05 9.72
CA LEU A 39 -4.76 22.09 8.70
C LEU A 39 -6.09 22.84 8.70
N GLU A 40 -7.21 22.15 8.91
CA GLU A 40 -8.53 22.77 9.03
C GLU A 40 -8.60 23.75 10.21
N LYS A 41 -7.95 23.40 11.33
CA LYS A 41 -7.96 24.22 12.55
C LYS A 41 -6.92 25.33 12.57
N GLY A 42 -5.96 25.34 11.65
CA GLY A 42 -4.91 26.36 11.58
C GLY A 42 -4.02 26.41 12.83
N LEU A 43 -3.87 25.29 13.53
CA LEU A 43 -3.10 25.20 14.77
C LEU A 43 -1.60 25.40 14.52
N SER A 44 -0.87 25.81 15.57
CA SER A 44 0.57 26.01 15.48
C SER A 44 1.28 24.68 15.20
N LEU A 45 1.78 24.54 13.97
CA LEU A 45 2.49 23.36 13.49
C LEU A 45 3.78 23.08 14.30
N GLU A 46 4.32 24.07 15.01
CA GLU A 46 5.53 23.94 15.83
C GLU A 46 5.37 23.00 17.03
N ALA A 47 4.15 22.86 17.55
CA ALA A 47 3.86 21.93 18.66
C ALA A 47 3.82 20.46 18.20
N PHE A 48 3.67 20.21 16.90
CA PHE A 48 3.46 18.89 16.31
C PHE A 48 4.65 18.40 15.48
N ALA A 49 5.85 18.94 15.70
CA ALA A 49 7.04 18.54 14.93
C ALA A 49 7.37 17.05 15.07
N ASP A 50 7.20 16.48 16.26
CA ASP A 50 7.46 15.06 16.53
C ASP A 50 6.45 14.17 15.82
N PHE A 51 5.20 14.63 15.73
CA PHE A 51 4.15 13.99 14.93
C PHE A 51 4.52 13.96 13.45
N TYR A 52 5.00 15.06 12.87
CA TYR A 52 5.46 15.08 11.48
C TYR A 52 6.65 14.14 11.23
N ALA A 53 7.55 13.99 12.20
CA ALA A 53 8.65 13.02 12.10
C ALA A 53 8.12 11.58 12.10
N MET A 54 7.15 11.26 12.97
CA MET A 54 6.47 9.96 12.98
C MET A 54 5.73 9.68 11.67
N HIS A 55 5.00 10.66 11.14
CA HIS A 55 4.27 10.56 9.88
C HIS A 55 5.22 10.34 8.69
N MET A 56 6.35 11.04 8.66
CA MET A 56 7.33 10.82 7.61
C MET A 56 7.98 9.43 7.70
N LEU A 57 8.24 8.94 8.92
CA LEU A 57 8.73 7.57 9.15
C LEU A 57 7.70 6.50 8.79
N SER A 58 6.40 6.73 9.00
CA SER A 58 5.36 5.77 8.60
C SER A 58 5.27 5.64 7.08
N TYR A 59 5.43 6.74 6.32
CA TYR A 59 5.52 6.66 4.85
C TYR A 59 6.78 5.92 4.38
N LEU A 60 7.92 6.15 5.03
CA LEU A 60 9.15 5.41 4.76
C LEU A 60 8.98 3.91 5.03
N LEU A 61 8.21 3.56 6.07
CA LEU A 61 7.88 2.17 6.39
C LEU A 61 6.92 1.56 5.37
N CYS A 62 6.05 2.33 4.72
CA CYS A 62 5.20 1.88 3.61
C CYS A 62 5.91 1.88 2.25
N ASP A 63 7.18 2.31 2.18
CA ASP A 63 7.95 2.54 0.94
C ASP A 63 7.37 3.59 -0.01
N ASN A 64 6.51 4.46 0.51
CA ASN A 64 5.87 5.55 -0.21
C ASN A 64 6.77 6.80 -0.14
N LEU A 65 7.87 6.77 -0.90
CA LEU A 65 8.87 7.84 -0.91
C LEU A 65 8.32 9.15 -1.51
N CYS A 66 7.37 9.05 -2.45
CA CYS A 66 6.78 10.21 -3.11
C CYS A 66 5.94 11.02 -2.12
N GLU A 67 5.10 10.35 -1.36
CA GLU A 67 4.21 10.89 -0.34
C GLU A 67 5.03 11.54 0.78
N ALA A 68 6.11 10.88 1.22
CA ALA A 68 7.05 11.45 2.18
C ALA A 68 7.71 12.75 1.67
N LYS A 69 8.06 12.81 0.38
CA LYS A 69 8.58 14.04 -0.25
C LYS A 69 7.52 15.13 -0.31
N MET A 70 6.29 14.79 -0.66
CA MET A 70 5.18 15.75 -0.71
C MET A 70 4.86 16.32 0.67
N LEU A 71 4.92 15.49 1.72
CA LEU A 71 4.83 15.94 3.11
C LEU A 71 5.92 16.96 3.44
N TRP A 72 7.18 16.69 3.05
CA TRP A 72 8.29 17.62 3.26
C TRP A 72 8.09 18.98 2.58
N MET A 73 7.59 18.98 1.35
CA MET A 73 7.35 20.22 0.60
C MET A 73 6.23 21.08 1.19
N ARG A 74 5.26 20.47 1.89
CA ARG A 74 4.15 21.17 2.55
C ARG A 74 4.55 21.83 3.86
N MET A 75 5.61 21.37 4.51
CA MET A 75 6.02 21.88 5.82
C MET A 75 6.68 23.27 5.74
N PRO A 76 6.34 24.21 6.65
CA PRO A 76 6.98 25.51 6.71
C PRO A 76 8.49 25.38 7.05
N GLU A 77 9.29 26.32 6.55
CA GLU A 77 10.76 26.29 6.70
C GLU A 77 11.22 26.19 8.16
N ARG A 78 10.50 26.84 9.09
CA ARG A 78 10.80 26.80 10.53
C ARG A 78 10.77 25.37 11.10
N LEU A 79 9.85 24.54 10.63
CA LEU A 79 9.78 23.13 11.04
C LEU A 79 10.90 22.31 10.42
N ARG A 80 11.23 22.58 9.15
CA ARG A 80 12.29 21.87 8.41
C ARG A 80 13.68 22.06 9.01
N GLN A 81 13.91 23.15 9.73
CA GLN A 81 15.17 23.44 10.43
C GLN A 81 15.36 22.62 11.72
N ARG A 82 14.32 21.94 12.23
CA ARG A 82 14.46 21.11 13.44
C ARG A 82 15.36 19.90 13.16
N PRO A 83 16.25 19.53 14.11
CA PRO A 83 17.25 18.49 13.89
C PRO A 83 16.63 17.11 13.61
N LEU A 84 15.51 16.78 14.27
CA LEU A 84 14.81 15.51 14.08
C LEU A 84 14.26 15.37 12.67
N LEU A 85 13.48 16.36 12.22
CA LEU A 85 12.89 16.39 10.88
C LEU A 85 13.96 16.48 9.78
N SER A 86 15.02 17.27 9.99
CA SER A 86 16.16 17.31 9.09
C SER A 86 16.87 15.96 9.00
N GLY A 87 17.01 15.24 10.12
CA GLY A 87 17.55 13.89 10.16
C GLY A 87 16.71 12.90 9.35
N VAL A 88 15.39 12.87 9.58
CA VAL A 88 14.47 12.00 8.82
C VAL A 88 14.45 12.36 7.33
N HIS A 89 14.54 13.64 6.99
CA HIS A 89 14.65 14.06 5.59
C HIS A 89 15.95 13.61 4.93
N LYS A 90 17.08 13.61 5.66
CA LYS A 90 18.34 13.03 5.15
C LYS A 90 18.20 11.53 4.88
N VAL A 91 17.47 10.79 5.73
CA VAL A 91 17.13 9.38 5.45
C VAL A 91 16.33 9.27 4.16
N LEU A 92 15.30 10.11 3.98
CA LEU A 92 14.52 10.13 2.73
C LEU A 92 15.40 10.40 1.51
N GLN A 93 16.31 11.38 1.58
CA GLN A 93 17.23 11.70 0.48
C GLN A 93 18.18 10.54 0.16
N ALA A 94 18.74 9.91 1.19
CA ALA A 94 19.63 8.76 1.05
C ALA A 94 18.91 7.58 0.39
N LEU A 95 17.69 7.27 0.82
CA LEU A 95 16.86 6.23 0.21
C LEU A 95 16.47 6.57 -1.24
N TRP A 96 16.15 7.83 -1.51
CA TRP A 96 15.84 8.30 -2.86
C TRP A 96 17.01 8.13 -3.84
N ARG A 97 18.24 8.38 -3.37
CA ARG A 97 19.47 8.18 -4.15
C ARG A 97 19.98 6.74 -4.13
N SER A 98 19.29 5.84 -3.43
CA SER A 98 19.73 4.46 -3.17
C SER A 98 21.08 4.35 -2.44
N GLU A 99 21.46 5.40 -1.68
CA GLU A 99 22.63 5.43 -0.80
C GLU A 99 22.31 4.73 0.54
N ARG A 100 22.31 3.39 0.54
CA ARG A 100 21.88 2.59 1.70
C ARG A 100 22.73 2.81 2.94
N GLN A 101 24.04 2.98 2.79
CA GLN A 101 24.98 3.19 3.89
C GLN A 101 24.60 4.44 4.70
N ASN A 102 24.43 5.55 3.99
CA ASN A 102 24.07 6.84 4.58
C ASN A 102 22.67 6.80 5.24
N ALA A 103 21.74 6.05 4.64
CA ALA A 103 20.42 5.82 5.21
C ALA A 103 20.50 5.06 6.55
N PHE A 104 21.26 3.95 6.60
CA PHE A 104 21.41 3.15 7.82
C PHE A 104 22.16 3.91 8.92
N GLU A 105 23.25 4.61 8.60
CA GLU A 105 23.98 5.43 9.57
C GLU A 105 23.09 6.52 10.19
N THR A 106 22.26 7.18 9.37
CA THR A 106 21.35 8.22 9.85
C THR A 106 20.21 7.62 10.68
N LEU A 107 19.65 6.47 10.28
CA LEU A 107 18.63 5.76 11.04
C LEU A 107 19.16 5.27 12.39
N GLU A 108 20.38 4.73 12.43
CA GLU A 108 21.03 4.30 13.66
C GLU A 108 21.32 5.48 14.59
N ARG A 109 21.74 6.63 14.04
CA ARG A 109 21.90 7.86 14.83
C ARG A 109 20.59 8.29 15.48
N ILE A 110 19.46 8.20 14.75
CA ILE A 110 18.14 8.53 15.30
C ILE A 110 17.68 7.48 16.32
N ALA A 111 17.93 6.20 16.05
CA ALA A 111 17.54 5.09 16.94
C ALA A 111 18.33 5.06 18.26
N ASN A 112 19.61 5.42 18.20
CA ASN A 112 20.54 5.42 19.33
C ASN A 112 20.73 6.81 19.95
N ALA A 113 19.95 7.81 19.52
CA ALA A 113 19.99 9.14 20.09
C ALA A 113 19.75 9.06 21.61
N PRO A 114 20.59 9.71 22.45
CA PRO A 114 20.45 9.66 23.90
C PRO A 114 19.08 10.23 24.30
N PRO A 115 18.45 9.70 25.37
CA PRO A 115 17.13 10.16 25.81
C PRO A 115 17.07 11.65 26.23
N GLN A 116 18.23 12.32 26.36
CA GLN A 116 18.32 13.76 26.60
C GLN A 116 18.00 14.63 25.36
N ASP A 117 18.00 14.08 24.15
CA ASP A 117 17.70 14.83 22.91
C ASP A 117 16.18 14.93 22.61
N ASN A 118 15.31 14.63 23.58
CA ASN A 118 13.84 14.67 23.45
C ASN A 118 13.27 13.86 22.28
N VAL A 119 13.97 12.81 21.83
CA VAL A 119 13.41 11.90 20.81
C VAL A 119 12.40 10.98 21.50
N ASP A 120 11.16 11.01 21.03
CA ASP A 120 10.09 10.15 21.55
C ASP A 120 10.40 8.65 21.32
N ALA A 121 9.99 7.81 22.27
CA ALA A 121 10.09 6.35 22.16
C ALA A 121 9.50 5.73 20.88
N PRO A 122 8.30 6.11 20.38
CA PRO A 122 7.77 5.63 19.11
C PRO A 122 8.69 5.91 17.92
N ILE A 123 9.34 7.07 17.89
CA ILE A 123 10.20 7.49 16.76
C ILE A 123 11.43 6.58 16.66
N ARG A 124 12.03 6.24 17.81
CA ARG A 124 13.13 5.25 17.87
C ARG A 124 12.70 3.86 17.45
N LYS A 125 11.48 3.43 17.80
CA LYS A 125 10.95 2.13 17.38
C LYS A 125 10.72 2.11 15.87
N LEU A 126 10.05 3.13 15.34
CA LEU A 126 9.79 3.28 13.91
C LEU A 126 11.08 3.35 13.09
N SER A 127 12.11 4.07 13.55
CA SER A 127 13.38 4.14 12.82
C SER A 127 14.08 2.77 12.72
N LYS A 128 14.01 1.96 13.79
CA LYS A 128 14.51 0.57 13.75
C LYS A 128 13.70 -0.30 12.79
N LEU A 129 12.37 -0.22 12.84
CA LEU A 129 11.49 -0.96 11.94
C LEU A 129 11.74 -0.60 10.47
N VAL A 130 11.95 0.69 10.18
CA VAL A 130 12.33 1.14 8.82
C VAL A 130 13.67 0.54 8.42
N ALA A 131 14.68 0.58 9.30
CA ALA A 131 15.98 -0.02 9.01
C ALA A 131 15.86 -1.53 8.72
N ASP A 132 15.08 -2.26 9.51
CA ASP A 132 14.90 -3.70 9.34
C ASP A 132 14.13 -4.03 8.05
N LYS A 133 13.09 -3.27 7.69
CA LYS A 133 12.39 -3.43 6.41
C LYS A 133 13.32 -3.16 5.23
N GLN A 134 14.14 -2.12 5.30
CA GLN A 134 15.10 -1.80 4.23
C GLN A 134 16.21 -2.85 4.13
N ARG A 135 16.65 -3.44 5.25
CA ARG A 135 17.58 -4.59 5.26
C ARG A 135 16.96 -5.81 4.60
N GLN A 136 15.73 -6.17 4.95
CA GLN A 136 15.01 -7.29 4.34
C GLN A 136 14.92 -7.12 2.81
N LYS A 137 14.54 -5.92 2.36
CA LYS A 137 14.52 -5.57 0.93
C LYS A 137 15.88 -5.65 0.28
N ALA A 138 16.93 -5.21 0.98
CA ALA A 138 18.29 -5.32 0.48
C ALA A 138 18.66 -6.80 0.27
N PHE A 139 18.43 -7.68 1.25
CA PHE A 139 18.68 -9.12 1.09
C PHE A 139 17.87 -9.72 -0.06
N GLU A 140 16.58 -9.38 -0.19
CA GLU A 140 15.76 -9.84 -1.31
C GLU A 140 16.30 -9.37 -2.66
N LEU A 141 16.67 -8.10 -2.79
CA LEU A 141 17.26 -7.57 -4.02
C LEU A 141 18.59 -8.25 -4.35
N LEU A 142 19.46 -8.42 -3.35
CA LEU A 142 20.77 -9.05 -3.52
C LEU A 142 20.63 -10.51 -3.96
N SER A 143 19.66 -11.24 -3.40
CA SER A 143 19.39 -12.61 -3.80
C SER A 143 18.93 -12.78 -5.25
N ARG A 144 18.32 -11.73 -5.83
CA ARG A 144 17.87 -11.73 -7.22
C ARG A 144 18.93 -11.19 -8.18
N ALA A 145 19.72 -10.21 -7.74
CA ALA A 145 20.64 -9.48 -8.60
C ALA A 145 22.03 -10.12 -8.72
N PHE A 146 22.49 -10.85 -7.71
CA PHE A 146 23.85 -11.40 -7.66
C PHE A 146 23.86 -12.92 -7.68
N SER A 147 24.70 -13.50 -8.53
CA SER A 147 25.03 -14.93 -8.48
C SER A 147 26.08 -15.25 -7.40
N SER A 148 26.96 -14.31 -7.12
CA SER A 148 28.03 -14.38 -6.13
C SER A 148 28.34 -12.98 -5.64
N ILE A 149 28.47 -12.79 -4.32
CA ILE A 149 28.77 -11.49 -3.70
C ILE A 149 29.86 -11.65 -2.65
N SER A 150 30.77 -10.66 -2.55
CA SER A 150 31.80 -10.66 -1.50
C SER A 150 31.20 -10.32 -0.14
N GLN A 151 31.76 -10.85 0.95
CA GLN A 151 31.28 -10.55 2.30
C GLN A 151 31.42 -9.05 2.67
N GLU A 152 32.42 -8.37 2.12
CA GLU A 152 32.62 -6.93 2.35
C GLU A 152 31.56 -6.08 1.64
N GLU A 153 31.21 -6.44 0.40
CA GLU A 153 30.18 -5.75 -0.36
C GLU A 153 28.79 -6.02 0.22
N LEU A 154 28.54 -7.23 0.72
CA LEU A 154 27.33 -7.54 1.46
C LEU A 154 27.18 -6.65 2.70
N ALA A 155 28.25 -6.50 3.50
CA ALA A 155 28.25 -5.64 4.68
C ALA A 155 27.95 -4.18 4.30
N LYS A 156 28.58 -3.67 3.24
CA LYS A 156 28.33 -2.31 2.71
C LYS A 156 26.89 -2.13 2.27
N LEU A 157 26.29 -3.08 1.57
CA LEU A 157 24.95 -2.94 1.00
C LEU A 157 23.84 -3.12 2.04
N THR A 158 24.08 -3.89 3.09
CA THR A 158 23.11 -4.15 4.18
C THR A 158 23.28 -3.19 5.37
N GLY A 159 24.41 -2.47 5.45
CA GLY A 159 24.73 -1.59 6.58
C GLY A 159 24.98 -2.35 7.89
N LEU A 160 25.22 -3.66 7.80
CA LEU A 160 25.52 -4.52 8.96
C LEU A 160 27.02 -4.80 9.04
N PRO A 161 27.57 -5.05 10.24
CA PRO A 161 28.92 -5.55 10.36
C PRO A 161 29.03 -6.92 9.66
N ARG A 162 30.22 -7.21 9.12
CA ARG A 162 30.48 -8.39 8.29
C ARG A 162 29.96 -9.69 8.92
N ASP A 163 30.25 -9.90 10.20
CA ASP A 163 29.91 -11.15 10.89
C ASP A 163 28.39 -11.36 10.96
N VAL A 164 27.64 -10.31 11.31
CA VAL A 164 26.17 -10.33 11.40
C VAL A 164 25.52 -10.46 10.02
N ALA A 165 26.11 -9.83 9.00
CA ALA A 165 25.63 -9.93 7.63
C ALA A 165 25.76 -11.36 7.08
N VAL A 166 26.88 -12.03 7.36
CA VAL A 166 27.12 -13.43 6.96
C VAL A 166 26.18 -14.38 7.70
N GLU A 167 25.98 -14.18 9.00
CA GLU A 167 25.05 -14.99 9.79
C GLU A 167 23.60 -14.84 9.30
N SER A 168 23.19 -13.61 8.99
CA SER A 168 21.86 -13.32 8.42
C SER A 168 21.69 -13.97 7.04
N ALA A 169 22.70 -13.91 6.18
CA ALA A 169 22.70 -14.57 4.88
C ALA A 169 22.63 -16.10 5.01
N ARG A 170 23.34 -16.69 5.99
CA ARG A 170 23.28 -18.12 6.28
C ARG A 170 21.89 -18.54 6.75
N GLY A 171 21.22 -17.70 7.56
CA GLY A 171 19.82 -17.90 7.96
C GLY A 171 18.85 -17.94 6.77
N LEU A 172 19.17 -17.23 5.68
CA LEU A 172 18.43 -17.24 4.41
C LEU A 172 18.82 -18.42 3.50
N GLY A 173 19.70 -19.32 3.95
CA GLY A 173 20.15 -20.49 3.18
C GLY A 173 21.26 -20.21 2.16
N TRP A 174 21.90 -19.04 2.20
CA TRP A 174 22.99 -18.71 1.28
C TRP A 174 24.22 -19.59 1.55
N THR A 175 24.89 -20.02 0.48
CA THR A 175 26.04 -20.93 0.58
C THR A 175 27.34 -20.13 0.62
N GLU A 176 28.22 -20.45 1.58
CA GLU A 176 29.53 -19.81 1.69
C GLU A 176 30.57 -20.59 0.87
N GLU A 177 31.25 -19.89 -0.05
CA GLU A 177 32.34 -20.44 -0.84
C GLU A 177 33.69 -20.18 -0.14
N ALA A 178 34.65 -21.10 -0.32
CA ALA A 178 35.95 -21.07 0.37
C ALA A 178 36.78 -19.79 0.12
N ASN A 179 36.40 -18.96 -0.86
CA ASN A 179 37.10 -17.75 -1.27
C ASN A 179 36.57 -16.47 -0.60
N GLY A 180 35.69 -16.57 0.41
CA GLY A 180 35.08 -15.40 1.06
C GLY A 180 33.95 -14.76 0.25
N TYR A 181 33.37 -15.53 -0.68
CA TYR A 181 32.17 -15.17 -1.44
C TYR A 181 30.97 -15.93 -0.90
N LEU A 182 29.81 -15.30 -0.99
CA LEU A 182 28.52 -15.90 -0.69
C LEU A 182 27.75 -16.08 -1.98
N ARG A 183 27.10 -17.23 -2.12
CA ARG A 183 26.18 -17.54 -3.20
C ARG A 183 24.75 -17.34 -2.70
N PRO A 184 24.06 -16.28 -3.16
CA PRO A 184 22.68 -16.06 -2.78
C PRO A 184 21.77 -17.15 -3.33
N VAL A 185 20.79 -17.57 -2.52
CA VAL A 185 19.71 -18.45 -2.97
C VAL A 185 18.58 -17.57 -3.48
N LEU A 186 18.19 -17.75 -4.74
CA LEU A 186 17.03 -17.06 -5.28
C LEU A 186 15.80 -17.46 -4.45
N PRO A 187 15.05 -16.49 -3.90
CA PRO A 187 13.79 -16.80 -3.26
C PRO A 187 12.90 -17.49 -4.31
N ALA A 188 12.26 -18.59 -3.91
CA ALA A 188 11.35 -19.30 -4.79
C ALA A 188 10.32 -18.31 -5.35
N PRO A 189 10.05 -18.30 -6.67
CA PRO A 189 9.06 -17.41 -7.23
C PRO A 189 7.75 -17.67 -6.49
N VAL A 190 7.22 -16.64 -5.82
CA VAL A 190 5.90 -16.70 -5.23
C VAL A 190 4.96 -17.04 -6.38
N PRO A 191 4.28 -18.20 -6.37
CA PRO A 191 3.35 -18.52 -7.43
C PRO A 191 2.35 -17.37 -7.51
N PRO A 192 2.00 -16.86 -8.70
CA PRO A 192 1.04 -15.79 -8.81
C PRO A 192 -0.24 -16.29 -8.17
N SER A 193 -0.55 -15.82 -6.97
CA SER A 193 -1.87 -15.94 -6.38
C SER A 193 -2.75 -14.92 -7.12
N VAL A 194 -2.95 -15.13 -8.42
CA VAL A 194 -4.17 -14.68 -9.04
C VAL A 194 -5.25 -15.40 -8.27
N GLY A 195 -5.86 -14.69 -7.31
CA GLY A 195 -6.90 -15.26 -6.50
C GLY A 195 -7.94 -15.81 -7.45
N VAL A 196 -8.36 -17.06 -7.26
CA VAL A 196 -9.41 -17.69 -8.08
C VAL A 196 -10.61 -16.74 -8.24
N LEU A 197 -10.90 -15.94 -7.21
CA LEU A 197 -11.93 -14.90 -7.23
C LEU A 197 -11.70 -13.79 -8.27
N GLU A 198 -10.46 -13.35 -8.49
CA GLU A 198 -10.13 -12.29 -9.45
C GLU A 198 -10.20 -12.82 -10.89
N GLN A 199 -9.79 -14.06 -11.12
CA GLN A 199 -10.01 -14.76 -12.38
C GLN A 199 -11.50 -14.98 -12.66
N LEU A 200 -12.28 -15.37 -11.64
CA LEU A 200 -13.74 -15.49 -11.76
C LEU A 200 -14.41 -14.14 -12.03
N ASN A 201 -13.94 -13.05 -11.40
CA ASN A 201 -14.46 -11.71 -11.65
C ASN A 201 -14.15 -11.26 -13.08
N SER A 202 -12.94 -11.52 -13.60
CA SER A 202 -12.59 -11.26 -15.00
C SER A 202 -13.51 -12.02 -15.96
N LEU A 203 -13.67 -13.33 -15.75
CA LEU A 203 -14.54 -14.15 -16.59
C LEU A 203 -16.00 -13.67 -16.53
N THR A 204 -16.47 -13.21 -15.37
CA THR A 204 -17.82 -12.66 -15.21
C THR A 204 -17.98 -11.35 -15.96
N GLN A 205 -16.99 -10.46 -15.90
CA GLN A 205 -16.98 -9.19 -16.65
C GLN A 205 -16.92 -9.44 -18.16
N ASP A 206 -16.13 -10.42 -18.60
CA ASP A 206 -16.01 -10.80 -20.02
C ASP A 206 -17.33 -11.35 -20.55
N VAL A 207 -18.02 -12.22 -19.81
CA VAL A 207 -19.33 -12.75 -20.20
C VAL A 207 -20.38 -11.63 -20.24
N ALA A 208 -20.44 -10.77 -19.23
CA ALA A 208 -21.36 -9.64 -19.21
C ALA A 208 -21.13 -8.68 -20.39
N PHE A 209 -19.87 -8.45 -20.77
CA PHE A 209 -19.53 -7.65 -21.94
C PHE A 209 -20.04 -8.30 -23.23
N LEU A 210 -19.84 -9.61 -23.42
CA LEU A 210 -20.32 -10.31 -24.62
C LEU A 210 -21.85 -10.26 -24.73
N GLU A 211 -22.56 -10.46 -23.61
CA GLU A 211 -24.02 -10.34 -23.59
C GLU A 211 -24.49 -8.92 -23.96
N GLN A 212 -23.79 -7.90 -23.48
CA GLN A 212 -24.13 -6.51 -23.80
C GLN A 212 -23.87 -6.18 -25.27
N VAL A 213 -22.79 -6.71 -25.86
CA VAL A 213 -22.49 -6.55 -27.29
C VAL A 213 -23.55 -7.27 -28.15
N ASP A 214 -23.95 -8.48 -27.76
CA ASP A 214 -24.99 -9.23 -28.46
C ASP A 214 -26.34 -8.52 -28.40
N LEU A 215 -26.70 -7.97 -27.23
CA LEU A 215 -27.91 -7.16 -27.07
C LEU A 215 -27.87 -5.88 -27.90
N GLN A 216 -26.73 -5.19 -27.95
CA GLN A 216 -26.56 -4.01 -28.80
C GLN A 216 -26.66 -4.34 -30.30
N ALA A 217 -26.11 -5.48 -30.72
CA ALA A 217 -26.25 -5.95 -32.10
C ALA A 217 -27.70 -6.28 -32.44
N MET A 218 -28.44 -6.87 -31.50
CA MET A 218 -29.88 -7.13 -31.66
C MET A 218 -30.71 -5.84 -31.76
N VAL A 219 -30.49 -4.87 -30.87
CA VAL A 219 -31.19 -3.58 -30.89
C VAL A 219 -30.91 -2.81 -32.19
N LYS A 220 -29.65 -2.77 -32.62
CA LYS A 220 -29.27 -2.11 -33.87
C LYS A 220 -29.96 -2.75 -35.08
N LYS A 221 -30.07 -4.08 -35.10
CA LYS A 221 -30.78 -4.81 -36.17
C LYS A 221 -32.28 -4.53 -36.14
N GLU A 222 -32.90 -4.39 -34.97
CA GLU A 222 -34.30 -3.98 -34.84
C GLU A 222 -34.52 -2.54 -35.34
N GLU A 223 -33.64 -1.60 -35.01
CA GLU A 223 -33.70 -0.22 -35.51
C GLU A 223 -33.55 -0.17 -37.03
N GLU A 224 -32.59 -0.90 -37.60
CA GLU A 224 -32.40 -1.01 -39.06
C GLU A 224 -33.64 -1.63 -39.75
N SER A 225 -34.30 -2.61 -39.11
CA SER A 225 -35.54 -3.20 -39.63
C SER A 225 -36.75 -2.25 -39.56
N ARG A 226 -36.80 -1.37 -38.55
CA ARG A 226 -37.85 -0.33 -38.44
C ARG A 226 -37.66 0.79 -39.46
N VAL A 227 -36.42 1.15 -39.78
CA VAL A 227 -36.11 2.17 -40.79
C VAL A 227 -36.29 1.63 -42.22
N GLY A 228 -36.08 0.32 -42.45
CA GLY A 228 -36.28 -0.33 -43.76
C GLY A 228 -37.74 -0.55 -44.17
N GLY A 229 -38.73 -0.35 -43.28
CA GLY A 229 -40.15 -0.60 -43.55
C GLY A 229 -40.88 0.48 -44.37
N ALA A 230 -40.21 1.57 -44.74
CA ALA A 230 -40.83 2.74 -45.35
C ALA A 230 -40.30 3.09 -46.75
N THR A 231 -39.96 2.12 -47.60
CA THR A 231 -39.93 2.36 -49.06
C THR A 231 -40.21 1.09 -49.87
N GLY A 232 -41.20 1.17 -50.76
CA GLY A 232 -41.04 0.60 -52.10
C GLY A 232 -41.57 -0.80 -52.38
N LYS A 233 -42.88 -0.87 -52.63
CA LYS A 233 -43.55 -1.88 -53.47
C LYS A 233 -43.08 -1.71 -54.93
N GLY A 234 -42.56 -2.75 -55.57
CA GLY A 234 -42.20 -2.73 -57.01
C GLY A 234 -41.79 -4.10 -57.54
N ALA A 235 -42.46 -4.56 -58.61
CA ALA A 235 -42.64 -5.94 -59.05
C ALA A 235 -41.59 -6.50 -60.05
N GLY A 236 -41.59 -7.84 -60.19
CA GLY A 236 -41.19 -8.63 -61.37
C GLY A 236 -39.74 -9.14 -61.39
N GLY A 237 -39.38 -10.37 -61.73
CA GLY A 237 -40.06 -11.56 -62.27
C GLY A 237 -38.97 -12.56 -62.77
N GLY A 238 -39.29 -13.86 -62.88
CA GLY A 238 -38.51 -14.91 -63.56
C GLY A 238 -37.48 -15.65 -62.68
N GLU A 239 -37.71 -16.89 -62.21
CA GLU A 239 -37.60 -18.18 -62.92
C GLU A 239 -36.12 -18.52 -63.20
N GLU A 240 -35.49 -19.49 -62.50
CA GLU A 240 -35.43 -20.88 -62.96
C GLU A 240 -35.12 -21.92 -61.86
N ARG A 241 -35.71 -23.10 -62.05
CA ARG A 241 -35.73 -24.33 -61.24
C ARG A 241 -34.39 -25.09 -61.21
N ALA A 242 -33.99 -25.55 -60.03
CA ALA A 242 -34.01 -26.97 -59.57
C ALA A 242 -32.91 -27.91 -60.11
N HIS A 243 -32.09 -28.46 -59.21
CA HIS A 243 -32.15 -29.89 -58.82
C HIS A 243 -31.20 -30.23 -57.66
N LYS A 244 -31.74 -31.05 -56.76
CA LYS A 244 -31.21 -31.66 -55.51
C LYS A 244 -30.28 -32.88 -55.85
N PRO A 245 -29.92 -33.77 -54.90
CA PRO A 245 -28.94 -33.75 -53.80
C PRO A 245 -27.81 -34.80 -53.98
N ARG A 246 -26.85 -34.92 -53.04
CA ARG A 246 -26.43 -36.16 -52.32
C ARG A 246 -24.93 -36.21 -51.89
N THR A 247 -24.76 -36.55 -50.60
CA THR A 247 -23.88 -37.59 -49.99
C THR A 247 -22.35 -37.49 -49.94
N GLY A 248 -21.84 -37.95 -48.78
CA GLY A 248 -20.49 -38.47 -48.50
C GLY A 248 -19.85 -37.66 -47.37
N VAL A 249 -19.67 -38.10 -46.10
CA VAL A 249 -19.28 -39.38 -45.47
C VAL A 249 -17.98 -39.97 -46.01
N GLN A 250 -16.87 -39.69 -45.31
CA GLN A 250 -15.71 -40.56 -44.98
C GLN A 250 -14.66 -39.65 -44.30
N GLY A 251 -14.00 -39.96 -43.18
CA GLY A 251 -13.75 -41.24 -42.52
C GLY A 251 -12.32 -41.72 -42.82
N ASP A 252 -11.36 -41.43 -41.93
CA ASP A 252 -10.15 -42.21 -41.58
C ASP A 252 -9.32 -41.34 -40.61
N ALA A 253 -8.98 -41.69 -39.36
CA ALA A 253 -8.48 -42.91 -38.72
C ALA A 253 -6.97 -43.20 -38.94
N GLY A 254 -6.31 -43.53 -37.83
CA GLY A 254 -4.92 -44.00 -37.73
C GLY A 254 -4.00 -43.01 -37.01
N GLY A 255 -3.27 -43.33 -35.93
CA GLY A 255 -3.04 -44.58 -35.20
C GLY A 255 -2.02 -44.28 -34.08
N LYS A 256 -2.25 -44.81 -32.87
CA LYS A 256 -1.49 -45.89 -32.20
C LYS A 256 -0.12 -45.56 -31.58
N GLY A 257 -0.01 -45.96 -30.31
CA GLY A 257 1.22 -46.32 -29.59
C GLY A 257 1.21 -45.72 -28.17
N GLY A 258 0.91 -46.40 -27.07
CA GLY A 258 1.01 -47.83 -26.75
C GLY A 258 2.33 -48.08 -26.00
N GLY A 259 2.29 -48.24 -24.68
CA GLY A 259 3.46 -48.60 -23.87
C GLY A 259 3.13 -48.70 -22.38
N ALA A 260 2.72 -49.90 -21.96
CA ALA A 260 2.37 -50.25 -20.58
C ALA A 260 3.55 -50.92 -19.85
N GLY A 261 3.80 -50.48 -18.60
CA GLY A 261 4.31 -51.26 -17.45
C GLY A 261 5.65 -52.01 -17.57
N PRO A 262 6.11 -52.75 -16.51
CA PRO A 262 5.41 -53.01 -15.24
C PRO A 262 6.27 -53.05 -13.94
N MET A 263 5.56 -53.04 -12.80
CA MET A 263 5.68 -53.89 -11.59
C MET A 263 6.86 -53.84 -10.58
N ALA A 264 6.42 -53.81 -9.30
CA ALA A 264 6.91 -54.47 -8.06
C ALA A 264 8.08 -53.81 -7.28
N GLY A 265 8.09 -53.72 -5.94
CA GLY A 265 7.14 -54.12 -4.89
C GLY A 265 7.75 -54.04 -3.47
N SER A 266 6.90 -54.24 -2.44
CA SER A 266 7.22 -54.72 -1.06
C SER A 266 7.85 -53.72 -0.05
N ALA A 267 7.60 -53.69 1.28
CA ALA A 267 6.56 -54.14 2.23
C ALA A 267 6.96 -53.68 3.67
N GLY A 268 5.99 -53.59 4.60
CA GLY A 268 6.16 -53.59 6.07
C GLY A 268 5.79 -52.27 6.78
N GLY A 269 5.02 -52.19 7.87
CA GLY A 269 4.35 -53.15 8.76
C GLY A 269 4.22 -52.55 10.20
N ALA A 270 3.00 -52.55 10.78
CA ALA A 270 2.61 -52.27 12.20
C ALA A 270 2.76 -50.81 12.72
N HIS A 271 1.92 -50.23 13.61
CA HIS A 271 0.99 -50.71 14.64
C HIS A 271 -0.17 -49.71 14.87
N GLY A 272 -1.34 -50.20 15.28
CA GLY A 272 -2.56 -49.41 15.50
C GLY A 272 -2.71 -48.72 16.87
N LYS A 273 -3.43 -47.58 16.85
CA LYS A 273 -4.22 -47.01 17.97
C LYS A 273 -5.52 -46.44 17.37
N GLY A 274 -6.65 -46.72 18.02
CA GLY A 274 -8.00 -46.49 17.50
C GLY A 274 -8.43 -45.01 17.40
N PRO A 275 -9.51 -44.71 16.64
CA PRO A 275 -9.85 -43.36 16.17
C PRO A 275 -10.76 -42.54 17.10
N LEU A 276 -11.04 -42.97 18.34
CA LEU A 276 -12.06 -42.31 19.17
C LEU A 276 -11.54 -41.21 20.10
N ASP A 277 -10.24 -41.15 20.39
CA ASP A 277 -9.67 -40.11 21.27
C ASP A 277 -9.23 -38.84 20.51
N ALA A 278 -9.03 -38.92 19.19
CA ALA A 278 -8.61 -37.79 18.37
C ALA A 278 -9.75 -36.77 18.11
N VAL A 279 -11.00 -37.24 18.07
CA VAL A 279 -12.17 -36.38 17.81
C VAL A 279 -12.53 -35.52 19.03
N ALA A 280 -12.34 -36.05 20.25
CA ALA A 280 -12.60 -35.32 21.48
C ALA A 280 -11.62 -34.14 21.70
N PHE A 281 -10.35 -34.29 21.28
CA PHE A 281 -9.36 -33.21 21.35
C PHE A 281 -9.63 -32.10 20.32
N SER A 282 -10.18 -32.44 19.14
CA SER A 282 -10.49 -31.47 18.09
C SER A 282 -11.67 -30.57 18.47
N VAL A 283 -12.72 -31.09 19.11
CA VAL A 283 -13.90 -30.30 19.49
C VAL A 283 -13.61 -29.37 20.67
N ALA A 284 -12.77 -29.79 21.62
CA ALA A 284 -12.35 -28.96 22.75
C ALA A 284 -11.39 -27.83 22.34
N ALA A 285 -10.56 -28.04 21.31
CA ALA A 285 -9.69 -27.01 20.74
C ALA A 285 -10.49 -25.95 19.96
N THR A 286 -11.50 -26.37 19.18
CA THR A 286 -12.35 -25.43 18.43
C THR A 286 -13.27 -24.60 19.32
N THR A 287 -13.78 -25.15 20.44
CA THR A 287 -14.59 -24.37 21.40
C THR A 287 -13.77 -23.32 22.15
N ARG A 288 -12.49 -23.58 22.44
CA ARG A 288 -11.59 -22.57 23.06
C ARG A 288 -11.15 -21.47 22.10
N LEU A 289 -11.03 -21.77 20.81
CA LEU A 289 -10.77 -20.78 19.76
C LEU A 289 -11.98 -19.86 19.53
N LEU A 290 -13.19 -20.43 19.49
CA LEU A 290 -14.42 -19.64 19.36
C LEU A 290 -14.66 -18.75 20.59
N ALA A 291 -14.40 -19.24 21.80
CA ALA A 291 -14.52 -18.43 23.03
C ALA A 291 -13.53 -17.25 23.09
N ARG A 292 -12.40 -17.31 22.36
CA ARG A 292 -11.44 -16.20 22.23
C ARG A 292 -11.74 -15.24 21.08
N LEU A 293 -12.52 -15.64 20.09
CA LEU A 293 -12.91 -14.82 18.93
C LEU A 293 -14.18 -14.00 19.15
N ILE A 294 -15.06 -14.42 20.06
CA ILE A 294 -16.31 -13.69 20.34
C ILE A 294 -16.06 -12.27 20.90
N PRO A 295 -15.13 -12.04 21.84
CA PRO A 295 -14.87 -10.68 22.35
C PRO A 295 -14.24 -9.76 21.29
N THR A 296 -13.39 -10.29 20.41
CA THR A 296 -12.72 -9.49 19.37
C THR A 296 -13.67 -9.11 18.23
N LEU A 297 -14.60 -9.99 17.87
CA LEU A 297 -15.67 -9.67 16.94
C LEU A 297 -16.65 -8.63 17.52
N GLN A 298 -16.91 -8.67 18.82
CA GLN A 298 -17.81 -7.70 19.47
C GLN A 298 -17.22 -6.28 19.52
N VAL A 299 -15.90 -6.16 19.68
CA VAL A 299 -15.17 -4.88 19.55
C VAL A 299 -15.16 -4.39 18.10
N ALA A 300 -14.97 -5.29 17.12
CA ALA A 300 -15.02 -4.95 15.70
C ALA A 300 -16.41 -4.46 15.24
N VAL A 301 -17.49 -5.12 15.68
CA VAL A 301 -18.87 -4.69 15.38
C VAL A 301 -19.18 -3.34 16.01
N SER A 302 -18.74 -3.11 17.25
CA SER A 302 -18.92 -1.79 17.91
C SER A 302 -18.17 -0.65 17.21
N SER A 303 -17.07 -0.97 16.50
CA SER A 303 -16.32 0.00 15.71
C SER A 303 -17.05 0.33 14.40
N ILE A 304 -17.68 -0.66 13.76
CA ILE A 304 -18.49 -0.48 12.56
C ILE A 304 -19.75 0.34 12.86
N ASP A 305 -20.42 0.10 13.99
CA ASP A 305 -21.59 0.87 14.41
C ASP A 305 -21.24 2.34 14.73
N ARG A 306 -20.05 2.59 15.28
CA ARG A 306 -19.53 3.96 15.49
C ARG A 306 -19.22 4.67 14.18
N ILE A 307 -18.65 3.96 13.20
CA ILE A 307 -18.40 4.51 11.86
C ILE A 307 -19.72 4.83 11.15
N ARG A 308 -20.74 3.97 11.29
CA ARG A 308 -22.07 4.20 10.69
C ARG A 308 -22.80 5.37 11.34
N ALA A 309 -22.76 5.47 12.67
CA ALA A 309 -23.31 6.61 13.40
C ALA A 309 -22.60 7.93 13.03
N PHE A 310 -21.29 7.88 12.79
CA PHE A 310 -20.53 9.04 12.31
C PHE A 310 -20.92 9.42 10.87
N ALA A 311 -21.08 8.44 9.98
CA ALA A 311 -21.54 8.69 8.61
C ALA A 311 -22.96 9.28 8.58
N ASP A 312 -23.89 8.79 9.40
CA ASP A 312 -25.25 9.33 9.49
C ASP A 312 -25.25 10.75 10.09
N ALA A 313 -24.38 11.03 11.07
CA ALA A 313 -24.23 12.37 11.64
C ALA A 313 -23.66 13.37 10.62
N VAL A 314 -22.65 12.97 9.84
CA VAL A 314 -22.07 13.80 8.77
C VAL A 314 -23.09 14.06 7.66
N THR A 315 -23.87 13.05 7.28
CA THR A 315 -24.90 13.20 6.24
C THR A 315 -26.03 14.12 6.72
N THR A 316 -26.43 14.01 7.99
CA THR A 316 -27.46 14.89 8.59
C THR A 316 -26.96 16.33 8.73
N ALA A 317 -25.69 16.54 9.09
CA ALA A 317 -25.07 17.86 9.16
C ALA A 317 -24.90 18.49 7.76
N PHE A 318 -24.59 17.69 6.74
CA PHE A 318 -24.42 18.16 5.37
C PHE A 318 -25.76 18.59 4.73
N VAL A 319 -26.83 17.84 4.99
CA VAL A 319 -28.17 18.16 4.46
C VAL A 319 -28.80 19.38 5.17
N SER A 320 -28.47 19.64 6.43
CA SER A 320 -29.03 20.77 7.19
C SER A 320 -28.21 22.06 7.11
N GLY A 321 -26.88 21.98 6.95
CA GLY A 321 -26.00 23.15 6.96
C GLY A 321 -25.78 23.81 5.59
N PHE A 322 -25.82 23.05 4.49
CA PHE A 322 -25.43 23.56 3.17
C PHE A 322 -26.57 24.25 2.40
N GLY A 323 -27.83 24.02 2.78
CA GLY A 323 -28.98 24.63 2.12
C GLY A 323 -29.13 26.13 2.41
N ALA A 324 -28.84 26.57 3.64
CA ALA A 324 -29.07 27.96 4.05
C ALA A 324 -27.96 28.92 3.63
N ALA A 325 -26.70 28.45 3.58
CA ALA A 325 -25.55 29.29 3.24
C ALA A 325 -25.41 29.53 1.72
N TRP A 326 -25.99 28.66 0.88
CA TRP A 326 -25.79 28.72 -0.56
C TRP A 326 -26.80 29.62 -1.29
N GLU A 327 -28.00 29.83 -0.74
CA GLU A 327 -28.98 30.80 -1.29
C GLU A 327 -28.55 32.26 -1.08
N GLU A 328 -27.82 32.57 0.00
CA GLU A 328 -27.39 33.96 0.29
C GLU A 328 -26.23 34.43 -0.62
N VAL A 329 -25.40 33.48 -1.11
CA VAL A 329 -24.28 33.77 -2.03
C VAL A 329 -24.75 33.96 -3.48
N ILE A 330 -25.87 33.33 -3.88
CA ILE A 330 -26.45 33.50 -5.23
C ILE A 330 -27.22 34.83 -5.34
N ALA A 331 -27.71 35.39 -4.23
CA ALA A 331 -28.53 36.60 -4.23
C ALA A 331 -27.76 37.92 -4.40
N ASN A 332 -26.43 37.97 -4.21
CA ASN A 332 -25.70 39.25 -4.18
C ASN A 332 -24.25 39.17 -4.74
N PRO A 333 -24.05 39.20 -6.07
CA PRO A 333 -22.71 39.08 -6.68
C PRO A 333 -21.86 40.37 -6.63
N GLY A 334 -22.20 41.34 -5.76
CA GLY A 334 -21.60 42.69 -5.75
C GLY A 334 -20.42 42.92 -4.79
N VAL A 335 -20.09 41.99 -3.89
CA VAL A 335 -19.14 42.25 -2.79
C VAL A 335 -17.81 41.51 -2.99
N LEU A 336 -17.18 41.69 -4.14
CA LEU A 336 -15.76 41.35 -4.36
C LEU A 336 -15.07 42.43 -5.21
N ARG A 337 -15.11 43.67 -4.74
CA ARG A 337 -14.12 44.70 -5.09
C ARG A 337 -13.89 45.62 -3.90
N CYS A 338 -12.69 45.55 -3.34
CA CYS A 338 -11.90 46.65 -2.76
C CYS A 338 -10.97 46.13 -1.66
N ALA A 339 -9.71 45.86 -2.01
CA ALA A 339 -8.55 46.14 -1.14
C ALA A 339 -7.26 45.92 -1.95
N GLY A 340 -6.97 46.86 -2.87
CA GLY A 340 -5.62 47.10 -3.36
C GLY A 340 -5.10 48.38 -2.73
N LEU A 341 -3.96 48.31 -2.04
CA LEU A 341 -3.08 49.42 -1.64
C LEU A 341 -1.65 48.84 -1.64
N CYS A 342 -0.88 48.93 -2.73
CA CYS A 342 -0.10 50.08 -3.21
C CYS A 342 1.20 50.34 -2.40
N GLU A 343 2.24 49.58 -2.75
CA GLU A 343 3.54 50.05 -3.26
C GLU A 343 3.89 51.55 -3.05
N LYS A 344 4.90 51.84 -2.18
CA LYS A 344 5.91 52.91 -2.37
C LYS A 344 6.99 52.97 -1.27
N GLN A 345 8.24 53.09 -1.74
CA GLN A 345 9.47 53.62 -1.10
C GLN A 345 10.18 52.76 -0.03
N GLY A 346 11.51 52.65 0.02
CA GLY A 346 12.55 53.44 -0.65
C GLY A 346 13.95 52.83 -0.52
N ARG A 347 14.73 53.13 -1.55
CA ARG A 347 16.13 52.80 -1.81
C ARG A 347 17.03 53.82 -1.08
N LYS A 348 17.91 53.41 -0.16
CA LYS A 348 19.11 54.19 0.23
C LYS A 348 20.30 53.27 0.50
N LYS A 349 21.37 53.52 -0.27
CA LYS A 349 22.75 53.05 -0.06
C LYS A 349 23.48 54.01 0.89
N ALA A 350 24.39 53.48 1.73
CA ALA A 350 25.69 54.02 2.18
C ALA A 350 26.10 53.29 3.48
N SER A 351 27.17 52.50 3.51
CA SER A 351 28.59 52.89 3.68
C SER A 351 28.98 53.29 5.12
N HIS A 352 29.57 52.36 5.89
CA HIS A 352 30.71 52.58 6.80
C HIS A 352 31.18 51.21 7.33
N LYS A 353 32.43 50.77 7.07
CA LYS A 353 33.65 51.01 7.89
C LYS A 353 33.48 50.33 9.27
N GLY A 354 34.15 49.22 9.60
CA GLY A 354 35.57 48.93 9.48
C GLY A 354 36.21 49.16 10.85
N GLU A 355 36.27 48.13 11.69
CA GLU A 355 36.99 48.17 12.98
C GLU A 355 37.75 46.87 13.23
N ARG A 356 39.02 47.06 13.60
CA ARG A 356 40.04 46.06 13.90
C ARG A 356 39.87 45.62 15.35
N HIS A 357 40.08 44.34 15.62
CA HIS A 357 40.43 43.88 16.96
C HIS A 357 41.96 43.84 17.10
N SER A 358 42.44 44.49 18.16
CA SER A 358 43.68 44.15 18.86
C SER A 358 43.50 42.90 19.70
#